data_AF-A0A1N7KQS6-F1
#
_entry.id   AF-A0A1N7KQS6-F1
#
_cell.length_a   1.000
_cell.length_b   1.000
_cell.length_c   1.000
_cell.angle_alpha   90.00
_cell.angle_beta   90.00
_cell.angle_gamma   90.00
#
_symmetry.space_group_name_H-M   'P 1'
#
loop_
_entity.id
_entity.type
_entity.pdbx_description
1 polymer ?
#
loop_
_entity_poly.entity_id
_entity_poly.type
_entity_poly.pdbx_seq_one_letter_code
_entity_poly.pdbx_strand_id
1 'polypeptide(L)'
;MMTKRNLLTMAILLLAATPAFAQGGATAISNAAQDIKDYWDPIKLILKAVGGLVGFIGGLRVYNKWTNGDQDVNKEILGYGGAMIFLIVVPEFVTAFFA
;
A
#
# COMPACT_ATOMS: atom_id res chain seq x y z
N MET A 1 49.66 -17.77 20.44
CA MET A 1 49.64 -16.51 21.21
C MET A 1 49.33 -15.36 20.25
N MET A 2 48.20 -14.67 20.42
CA MET A 2 47.92 -13.45 19.64
C MET A 2 48.95 -12.39 20.01
N THR A 3 49.67 -11.86 19.01
CA THR A 3 50.62 -10.76 19.21
C THR A 3 49.87 -9.46 19.47
N LYS A 4 50.42 -8.58 20.33
CA LYS A 4 49.78 -7.32 20.73
C LYS A 4 49.36 -6.44 19.53
N ARG A 5 50.10 -6.53 18.42
CA ARG A 5 49.79 -5.86 17.15
C ARG A 5 48.47 -6.36 16.53
N ASN A 6 48.24 -7.67 16.52
CA ASN A 6 47.01 -8.27 15.98
C ASN A 6 45.79 -7.93 16.85
N LEU A 7 45.99 -7.82 18.17
CA LEU A 7 44.96 -7.37 19.11
C LEU A 7 44.54 -5.91 18.84
N LEU A 8 45.53 -5.02 18.60
CA LEU A 8 45.29 -3.62 18.25
C LEU A 8 44.56 -3.47 16.90
N THR A 9 44.93 -4.28 15.90
CA THR A 9 44.25 -4.26 14.59
C THR A 9 42.79 -4.72 14.71
N MET A 10 42.49 -5.75 15.50
CA MET A 10 41.10 -6.15 15.76
C MET A 10 40.31 -5.07 16.52
N ALA A 11 40.93 -4.40 17.49
CA ALA A 11 40.28 -3.33 18.24
C ALA A 11 39.90 -2.15 17.32
N ILE A 12 40.78 -1.77 16.39
CA ILE A 12 40.52 -0.71 15.41
C ILE A 12 39.40 -1.10 14.44
N LEU A 13 39.35 -2.36 13.99
CA LEU A 13 38.27 -2.85 13.12
C LEU A 13 36.91 -2.85 13.83
N LEU A 14 36.87 -3.17 15.12
CA LEU A 14 35.65 -3.11 15.94
C LEU A 14 35.18 -1.66 16.15
N LEU A 15 36.10 -0.72 16.37
CA LEU A 15 35.80 0.71 16.48
C LEU A 15 35.29 1.29 15.16
N ALA A 16 35.84 0.87 14.01
CA ALA A 16 35.41 1.32 12.69
C ALA A 16 34.02 0.79 12.26
N ALA A 17 33.49 -0.24 12.92
CA ALA A 17 32.15 -0.77 12.69
C ALA A 17 31.04 -0.02 13.47
N THR A 18 31.40 0.75 14.49
CA THR A 18 30.43 1.52 15.31
C THR A 18 29.68 2.65 14.58
N PRO A 19 30.23 3.40 13.60
CA PRO A 19 29.45 4.44 12.90
C PRO A 19 28.31 3.89 12.03
N ALA A 20 28.25 2.58 11.79
CA ALA A 20 27.15 1.94 11.07
C ALA A 20 25.83 1.90 11.87
N PHE A 21 25.90 1.93 13.21
CA PHE A 21 24.73 1.85 14.09
C PHE A 21 24.14 3.22 14.48
N ALA A 22 24.80 4.32 14.11
CA ALA A 22 24.41 5.68 14.50
C ALA A 22 23.75 6.50 13.36
N GLN A 23 23.48 5.90 12.19
CA GLN A 23 22.78 6.56 11.07
C GLN A 23 21.27 6.74 11.32
N GLY A 24 20.82 6.75 12.57
CA GLY A 24 19.45 6.45 12.96
C GLY A 24 18.38 7.48 12.60
N GLY A 25 18.72 8.71 12.25
CA GLY A 25 17.70 9.75 11.98
C GLY A 25 17.08 9.67 10.58
N ALA A 26 17.90 9.92 9.56
CA ALA A 26 17.45 9.91 8.16
C ALA A 26 17.16 8.48 7.66
N THR A 27 17.96 7.50 8.12
CA THR A 27 17.78 6.10 7.73
C THR A 27 16.56 5.47 8.38
N ALA A 28 16.17 5.86 9.60
CA ALA A 28 14.91 5.36 10.20
C ALA A 28 13.66 5.87 9.47
N ILE A 29 13.64 7.14 9.04
CA ILE A 29 12.52 7.68 8.26
C ILE A 29 12.46 6.99 6.88
N SER A 30 13.61 6.80 6.24
CA SER A 30 13.69 6.07 4.97
C SER A 30 13.20 4.62 5.09
N ASN A 31 13.58 3.92 6.17
CA ASN A 31 13.14 2.56 6.44
C ASN A 31 11.64 2.50 6.71
N ALA A 32 11.11 3.41 7.54
CA ALA A 32 9.67 3.47 7.82
C ALA A 32 8.84 3.76 6.55
N ALA A 33 9.35 4.63 5.65
CA ALA A 33 8.69 4.88 4.36
C ALA A 33 8.70 3.64 3.46
N GLN A 34 9.79 2.87 3.46
CA GLN A 34 9.88 1.61 2.71
C GLN A 34 8.92 0.56 3.27
N ASP A 35 8.84 0.42 4.60
CA ASP A 35 7.90 -0.51 5.25
C ASP A 35 6.45 -0.18 4.86
N ILE A 36 6.07 1.10 4.85
CA ILE A 36 4.74 1.53 4.40
C ILE A 36 4.50 1.15 2.94
N LYS A 37 5.50 1.32 2.07
CA LYS A 37 5.43 0.97 0.65
C LYS A 37 5.28 -0.54 0.45
N ASP A 38 5.97 -1.36 1.24
CA ASP A 38 5.91 -2.82 1.15
C ASP A 38 4.52 -3.36 1.56
N TYR A 39 3.81 -2.67 2.46
CA TYR A 39 2.42 -3.01 2.81
C TYR A 39 1.39 -2.52 1.80
N TRP A 40 1.75 -1.61 0.89
CA TRP A 40 0.80 -0.99 -0.02
C TRP A 40 0.18 -1.98 -1.02
N ASP A 41 0.99 -2.83 -1.66
CA ASP A 41 0.50 -3.80 -2.64
C ASP A 41 -0.47 -4.84 -2.04
N PRO A 42 -0.19 -5.43 -0.85
CA PRO A 42 -1.17 -6.24 -0.12
C PRO A 42 -2.48 -5.49 0.20
N ILE A 43 -2.40 -4.23 0.65
CA ILE A 43 -3.58 -3.40 0.94
C ILE A 43 -4.39 -3.14 -0.33
N LYS A 44 -3.72 -2.83 -1.45
CA LYS A 44 -4.32 -2.62 -2.76
C LYS A 44 -5.08 -3.85 -3.25
N LEU A 45 -4.54 -5.05 -3.03
CA LEU A 45 -5.24 -6.30 -3.35
C LEU A 45 -6.54 -6.45 -2.56
N ILE A 46 -6.52 -6.17 -1.25
CA ILE A 46 -7.71 -6.21 -0.39
C ILE A 46 -8.74 -5.17 -0.85
N LEU A 47 -8.32 -3.95 -1.16
CA LEU A 47 -9.18 -2.89 -1.70
C LEU A 47 -9.86 -3.30 -3.01
N LYS A 48 -9.13 -3.91 -3.94
CA LYS A 48 -9.69 -4.44 -5.19
C LYS A 48 -10.70 -5.56 -4.93
N ALA A 49 -10.43 -6.45 -3.99
CA ALA A 49 -11.36 -7.53 -3.61
C ALA A 49 -12.67 -6.97 -3.00
N VAL A 50 -12.56 -6.01 -2.08
CA VAL A 50 -13.73 -5.32 -1.49
C VAL A 50 -14.50 -4.54 -2.55
N GLY A 51 -13.79 -3.84 -3.45
CA GLY A 51 -14.40 -3.14 -4.58
C GLY A 51 -15.20 -4.08 -5.49
N GLY A 52 -14.68 -5.28 -5.76
CA GLY A 52 -15.39 -6.32 -6.51
C GLY A 52 -16.67 -6.78 -5.79
N LEU A 53 -16.61 -6.99 -4.47
CA LEU A 53 -17.77 -7.39 -3.68
C LEU A 53 -18.87 -6.31 -3.65
N VAL A 54 -18.49 -5.06 -3.40
CA VAL A 54 -19.43 -3.92 -3.38
C VAL A 54 -20.03 -3.71 -4.77
N GLY A 55 -19.23 -3.86 -5.83
CA GLY A 55 -19.71 -3.82 -7.20
C GLY A 55 -20.74 -4.90 -7.48
N PHE A 56 -20.48 -6.14 -7.09
CA PHE A 56 -21.45 -7.22 -7.24
C PHE A 56 -22.79 -6.88 -6.56
N ILE A 57 -22.76 -6.41 -5.31
CA ILE A 57 -23.97 -6.02 -4.56
C ILE A 57 -24.71 -4.85 -5.23
N GLY A 58 -23.99 -3.83 -5.68
CA GLY A 58 -24.57 -2.68 -6.38
C GLY A 58 -25.21 -3.07 -7.71
N GLY A 59 -24.57 -3.97 -8.46
CA GLY A 59 -25.10 -4.53 -9.71
C GLY A 59 -26.40 -5.30 -9.49
N LEU A 60 -26.48 -6.13 -8.44
CA LEU A 60 -27.73 -6.81 -8.07
C LEU A 60 -28.86 -5.83 -7.75
N ARG A 61 -28.55 -4.74 -7.04
CA ARG A 61 -29.53 -3.70 -6.70
C ARG A 61 -30.07 -2.99 -7.95
N VAL A 62 -29.19 -2.64 -8.89
CA VAL A 62 -29.56 -2.05 -10.18
C VAL A 62 -30.44 -3.01 -10.99
N TYR A 63 -30.06 -4.29 -11.06
CA TYR A 63 -30.81 -5.31 -11.77
C TYR A 63 -32.24 -5.46 -11.23
N ASN A 64 -32.39 -5.50 -9.90
CA ASN A 64 -33.70 -5.59 -9.25
C ASN A 64 -34.60 -4.39 -9.60
N LYS A 65 -34.04 -3.17 -9.55
CA LYS A 65 -34.78 -1.95 -9.92
C LYS A 65 -35.19 -1.93 -11.39
N TRP A 66 -34.30 -2.39 -12.27
CA TRP A 66 -34.59 -2.49 -13.68
C TRP A 66 -35.74 -3.47 -13.95
N THR A 67 -35.69 -4.64 -13.32
CA THR A 67 -36.72 -5.69 -13.45
C THR A 67 -38.08 -5.21 -12.92
N ASN A 68 -38.09 -4.36 -11.89
CA ASN A 68 -39.30 -3.81 -11.30
C ASN A 68 -39.88 -2.59 -12.06
N GLY A 69 -39.23 -2.14 -13.13
CA GLY A 69 -39.68 -0.97 -13.90
C GLY A 69 -39.57 0.36 -13.15
N ASP A 70 -38.62 0.47 -12.20
CA ASP A 70 -38.37 1.70 -11.45
C ASP A 70 -37.94 2.84 -12.39
N GLN A 71 -38.60 4.00 -12.30
CA GLN A 71 -38.30 5.17 -13.13
C GLN A 71 -36.90 5.75 -12.87
N ASP A 72 -36.36 5.54 -11.67
CA ASP A 72 -35.05 6.07 -11.27
C ASP A 72 -33.86 5.17 -11.69
N VAL A 73 -34.12 4.03 -12.34
CA VAL A 73 -33.06 3.04 -12.65
C VAL A 73 -31.92 3.63 -13.49
N ASN A 74 -32.21 4.52 -14.44
CA ASN A 74 -31.20 5.15 -15.30
C ASN A 74 -30.26 6.05 -14.49
N LYS A 75 -30.80 6.80 -13.53
CA LYS A 75 -30.01 7.65 -12.63
C LYS A 75 -29.13 6.81 -11.72
N GLU A 76 -29.66 5.68 -11.26
CA GLU A 76 -28.95 4.77 -10.38
C GLU A 76 -27.83 4.02 -11.10
N ILE A 77 -28.05 3.58 -12.34
CA ILE A 77 -27.01 2.98 -13.20
C ILE A 77 -25.86 3.97 -13.42
N LEU A 78 -26.17 5.22 -13.74
CA LEU A 78 -25.14 6.24 -13.96
C LEU A 78 -24.35 6.55 -12.69
N GLY A 79 -25.03 6.71 -11.55
CA GLY A 79 -24.39 6.95 -10.26
C GLY A 79 -23.53 5.76 -9.81
N TYR A 80 -24.06 4.55 -9.93
CA TYR A 80 -23.35 3.30 -9.61
C TYR A 80 -22.15 3.09 -10.55
N GLY A 81 -22.33 3.28 -11.86
CA GLY A 81 -21.26 3.15 -12.84
C GLY A 81 -20.10 4.12 -12.58
N GLY A 82 -20.41 5.38 -12.25
CA GLY A 82 -19.41 6.36 -11.83
C GLY A 82 -18.67 5.95 -10.55
N ALA A 83 -19.40 5.44 -9.54
CA ALA A 83 -18.79 4.95 -8.30
C ALA A 83 -17.87 3.74 -8.54
N MET A 84 -18.22 2.84 -9.46
CA MET A 84 -17.39 1.69 -9.80
C MET A 84 -16.07 2.08 -10.47
N ILE A 85 -16.13 3.04 -11.39
CA ILE A 85 -14.91 3.58 -12.01
C ILE A 85 -14.02 4.21 -10.94
N PHE A 86 -14.60 4.99 -10.02
CA PHE A 86 -13.86 5.58 -8.92
C PHE A 86 -13.18 4.53 -8.04
N LEU A 87 -13.89 3.47 -7.64
CA LEU A 87 -13.34 2.37 -6.83
C LEU A 87 -12.15 1.66 -7.50
N ILE A 88 -12.13 1.57 -8.83
CA ILE A 88 -11.01 0.98 -9.58
C ILE A 88 -9.82 1.93 -9.67
N VAL A 89 -10.08 3.23 -9.83
CA VAL A 89 -9.04 4.26 -10.05
C VAL A 89 -8.36 4.68 -8.75
N VAL A 90 -9.08 4.75 -7.62
CA VAL A 90 -8.54 5.21 -6.33
C VAL A 90 -7.26 4.47 -5.90
N PRO A 91 -7.17 3.12 -5.95
CA PRO A 91 -5.95 2.43 -5.57
C PRO A 91 -4.76 2.79 -6.47
N GLU A 92 -4.99 3.03 -7.77
CA GLU A 92 -3.92 3.45 -8.69
C GLU A 92 -3.48 4.89 -8.41
N PHE A 93 -4.43 5.79 -8.15
CA PHE A 93 -4.15 7.17 -7.77
C PHE A 93 -3.34 7.26 -6.48
N VAL A 94 -3.70 6.49 -5.46
CA VAL A 94 -2.97 6.49 -4.18
C VAL A 94 -1.59 5.83 -4.33
N THR A 95 -1.45 4.83 -5.20
CA THR A 95 -0.14 4.24 -5.54
C THR A 95 0.85 5.30 -6.05
N ALA A 96 0.37 6.32 -6.78
CA ALA A 96 1.21 7.38 -7.33
C ALA A 96 1.87 8.27 -6.26
N PHE A 97 1.38 8.30 -5.02
CA PHE A 97 2.05 9.01 -3.92
C PHE A 97 3.25 8.25 -3.35
N PHE A 98 3.33 6.95 -3.60
CA PHE A 98 4.43 6.07 -3.17
C PHE A 98 5.43 5.75 -4.28
N ALA A 99 5.17 6.25 -5.51
CA ALA A 99 6.03 6.09 -6.67
C ALA A 99 7.35 6.87 -6.51
#